data_AF-A0A7C1NZG7-F1
#
_entry.id   AF-A0A7C1NZG7-F1
#
_cell.length_a   1.000
_cell.length_b   1.000
_cell.length_c   1.000
_cell.angle_alpha   90.00
_cell.angle_beta   90.00
_cell.angle_gamma   90.00
#
_symmetry.space_group_name_H-M   'P 1'
#
loop_
_entity.id
_entity.type
_entity.pdbx_description
1 polymer ?
#
loop_
_entity_poly.entity_id
_entity_poly.type
_entity_poly.pdbx_seq_one_letter_code
_entity_poly.pdbx_strand_id
1 'polypeptide(L)'
;MAKLRRDHHTTLSDASGLRIRAAWLYYNEGLTQKDVADRLGISRSTVIRMLEEARKRAEVQIWISDGVADCVDLAVRLEKAYGLDEAVVVPSPESKDAASIAKAVGLALGQFLTETITNDMTIGVGWGRTMTASLAGFRPPNRENCKVVSLLGG
;
A
#
# COMPACT_ATOMS: atom_id res chain seq x y z
N MET A 1 20.56 31.55 -20.76
CA MET A 1 19.55 30.64 -20.16
C MET A 1 20.13 29.24 -20.12
N ALA A 2 20.50 28.77 -18.94
CA ALA A 2 21.11 27.46 -18.74
C ALA A 2 20.08 26.36 -19.03
N LYS A 3 20.35 25.51 -20.03
CA LYS A 3 19.56 24.30 -20.28
C LYS A 3 19.78 23.36 -19.09
N LEU A 4 18.71 23.12 -18.33
CA LEU A 4 18.67 22.06 -17.32
C LEU A 4 18.86 20.71 -18.01
N ARG A 5 20.11 20.25 -18.00
CA ARG A 5 20.47 18.88 -18.35
C ARG A 5 19.96 17.99 -17.22
N ARG A 6 18.77 17.41 -17.42
CA ARG A 6 18.24 16.36 -16.54
C ARG A 6 19.03 15.09 -16.81
N ASP A 7 20.01 14.82 -15.97
CA ASP A 7 20.63 13.50 -15.91
C ASP A 7 19.55 12.49 -15.46
N HIS A 8 19.09 11.69 -16.42
CA HIS A 8 18.18 10.57 -16.21
C HIS A 8 18.91 9.50 -15.39
N HIS A 9 18.75 9.55 -14.07
CA HIS A 9 19.07 8.39 -13.27
C HIS A 9 17.80 7.60 -12.98
N THR A 10 17.85 6.33 -13.39
CA THR A 10 16.97 5.21 -13.04
C THR A 10 15.77 4.99 -13.96
N THR A 11 16.08 4.30 -15.06
CA THR A 11 15.23 3.31 -15.72
C THR A 11 14.52 2.39 -14.70
N LEU A 12 13.38 2.84 -14.16
CA LEU A 12 12.32 1.91 -13.80
C LEU A 12 12.00 1.15 -15.08
N SER A 13 12.29 -0.16 -15.13
CA SER A 13 11.95 -1.09 -16.22
C SER A 13 10.83 -0.53 -17.11
N ASP A 14 11.05 -0.36 -18.42
CA ASP A 14 10.10 0.31 -19.33
C ASP A 14 8.65 -0.13 -19.10
N ALA A 15 8.45 -1.42 -18.77
CA ALA A 15 7.14 -1.97 -18.42
C ALA A 15 6.57 -1.48 -17.06
N SER A 16 7.40 -1.37 -16.02
CA SER A 16 6.99 -0.85 -14.70
C SER A 16 6.71 0.65 -14.75
N GLY A 17 7.55 1.44 -15.42
CA GLY A 17 7.34 2.87 -15.59
C GLY A 17 6.07 3.17 -16.38
N LEU A 18 5.82 2.42 -17.45
CA LEU A 18 4.62 2.55 -18.27
C LEU A 18 3.35 2.15 -17.48
N ARG A 19 3.42 1.10 -16.66
CA ARG A 19 2.31 0.66 -15.80
C ARG A 19 1.93 1.72 -14.77
N ILE A 20 2.89 2.27 -14.04
CA ILE A 20 2.65 3.32 -13.05
C ILE A 20 2.05 4.56 -13.73
N ARG A 21 2.57 4.93 -14.91
CA ARG A 21 2.06 6.06 -15.68
C ARG A 21 0.61 5.84 -16.15
N ALA A 22 0.26 4.64 -16.61
CA ALA A 22 -1.11 4.28 -16.96
C ALA A 22 -2.04 4.41 -15.75
N ALA A 23 -1.58 3.97 -14.58
CA ALA A 23 -2.33 4.06 -13.33
C ALA A 23 -2.56 5.51 -12.89
N TRP A 24 -1.55 6.37 -12.99
CA TRP A 24 -1.67 7.80 -12.70
C TRP A 24 -2.70 8.49 -13.59
N LEU A 25 -2.61 8.28 -14.92
CA LEU A 25 -3.54 8.88 -15.86
C LEU A 25 -4.99 8.45 -15.59
N TYR A 26 -5.21 7.18 -15.24
CA TYR A 26 -6.54 6.67 -14.96
C TYR A 26 -7.10 7.15 -13.62
N TYR A 27 -6.36 6.92 -12.52
CA TYR A 27 -6.89 7.16 -11.16
C TYR A 27 -6.76 8.60 -10.68
N ASN A 28 -5.67 9.30 -11.05
CA ASN A 28 -5.42 10.67 -10.57
C ASN A 28 -5.93 11.73 -11.56
N GLU A 29 -5.71 11.54 -12.86
CA GLU A 29 -6.19 12.48 -13.90
C GLU A 29 -7.61 12.17 -14.38
N GLY A 30 -8.22 11.03 -13.98
CA GLY A 30 -9.60 10.70 -14.29
C GLY A 30 -9.89 10.37 -15.76
N LEU A 31 -8.86 10.07 -16.55
CA LEU A 31 -9.02 9.70 -17.97
C LEU A 31 -9.70 8.33 -18.11
N THR A 32 -10.44 8.13 -19.20
CA THR A 32 -10.98 6.80 -19.51
C THR A 32 -9.85 5.85 -19.94
N GLN A 33 -10.06 4.54 -19.81
CA GLN A 33 -9.08 3.54 -20.29
C GLN A 33 -8.73 3.71 -21.77
N LYS A 34 -9.67 4.23 -22.57
CA LYS A 34 -9.44 4.53 -23.99
C LYS A 34 -8.50 5.72 -24.14
N ASP A 35 -8.75 6.82 -23.43
CA ASP A 35 -7.91 8.02 -23.50
C ASP A 35 -6.48 7.73 -22.98
N VAL A 36 -6.35 6.89 -21.95
CA VAL A 36 -5.06 6.41 -21.46
C VAL A 36 -4.33 5.59 -22.52
N ALA A 37 -5.04 4.70 -23.23
CA ALA A 37 -4.49 3.90 -24.31
C ALA A 37 -3.98 4.77 -25.46
N ASP A 38 -4.79 5.75 -25.88
CA ASP A 38 -4.46 6.71 -26.94
C ASP A 38 -3.25 7.58 -26.54
N ARG A 39 -3.20 8.04 -25.29
CA ARG A 39 -2.10 8.88 -24.77
C ARG A 39 -0.79 8.13 -24.57
N LEU A 40 -0.84 6.83 -24.29
CA LEU A 40 0.34 5.98 -24.10
C LEU A 40 0.75 5.22 -25.37
N GLY A 41 -0.05 5.29 -26.44
CA GLY A 41 0.24 4.59 -27.70
C GLY A 41 0.17 3.07 -27.60
N ILE A 42 -0.66 2.54 -26.69
CA ILE A 42 -0.80 1.09 -26.44
C ILE A 42 -2.27 0.66 -26.56
N SER A 43 -2.53 -0.64 -26.66
CA SER A 43 -3.91 -1.13 -26.75
C SER A 43 -4.67 -0.93 -25.44
N ARG A 44 -5.98 -0.71 -25.52
CA ARG A 44 -6.88 -0.68 -24.35
C ARG A 44 -6.78 -1.95 -23.50
N SER A 45 -6.63 -3.12 -24.12
CA SER A 45 -6.45 -4.39 -23.42
C SER A 45 -5.15 -4.42 -22.59
N THR A 46 -4.09 -3.77 -23.08
CA THR A 46 -2.82 -3.64 -22.36
C THR A 46 -2.97 -2.72 -21.15
N VAL A 47 -3.68 -1.59 -21.31
CA VAL A 47 -4.00 -0.67 -20.20
C VAL A 47 -4.77 -1.39 -19.10
N ILE A 48 -5.81 -2.15 -19.45
CA ILE A 48 -6.62 -2.91 -18.46
C ILE A 48 -5.71 -3.86 -17.66
N ARG A 49 -4.91 -4.67 -18.34
CA ARG A 49 -3.97 -5.59 -17.68
C ARG A 49 -2.96 -4.85 -16.81
N MET A 50 -2.45 -3.70 -17.26
CA MET A 50 -1.51 -2.89 -16.47
C MET A 50 -2.16 -2.34 -15.19
N LEU A 51 -3.40 -1.84 -15.27
CA LEU A 51 -4.12 -1.35 -14.09
C LEU A 51 -4.40 -2.48 -13.09
N GLU A 52 -4.78 -3.67 -13.59
CA GLU A 52 -4.94 -4.86 -12.75
C GLU A 52 -3.63 -5.28 -12.08
N GLU A 53 -2.53 -5.31 -12.84
CA GLU A 53 -1.21 -5.62 -12.29
C GLU A 53 -0.76 -4.58 -11.26
N ALA A 54 -1.03 -3.30 -11.49
CA ALA A 54 -0.68 -2.22 -10.57
C ALA A 54 -1.42 -2.39 -9.24
N ARG A 55 -2.71 -2.76 -9.28
CA ARG A 55 -3.49 -3.10 -8.08
C ARG A 55 -2.97 -4.38 -7.42
N LYS A 56 -2.67 -5.42 -8.20
CA LYS A 56 -2.20 -6.73 -7.68
C LYS A 56 -0.84 -6.61 -7.00
N ARG A 57 0.04 -5.75 -7.50
CA ARG A 57 1.36 -5.42 -6.95
C ARG A 57 1.31 -4.37 -5.83
N ALA A 58 0.10 -3.90 -5.48
CA ALA A 58 -0.12 -2.80 -4.55
C ALA A 58 0.60 -1.49 -4.93
N GLU A 59 0.94 -1.28 -6.20
CA GLU A 59 1.46 0.00 -6.72
C GLU A 59 0.37 1.07 -6.73
N VAL A 60 -0.90 0.66 -6.79
CA VAL A 60 -2.07 1.52 -6.58
C VAL A 60 -2.89 0.97 -5.42
N GLN A 61 -3.20 1.84 -4.46
CA GLN A 61 -4.11 1.57 -3.36
C GLN A 61 -5.22 2.63 -3.41
N ILE A 62 -6.47 2.18 -3.33
CA ILE A 62 -7.65 3.04 -3.35
C ILE A 62 -8.27 2.96 -1.96
N TRP A 63 -8.32 4.10 -1.29
CA TRP A 63 -8.93 4.24 0.03
C TRP A 63 -10.30 4.89 -0.14
N ILE A 64 -11.36 4.20 0.28
CA ILE A 64 -12.72 4.73 0.28
C ILE A 64 -13.07 5.02 1.74
N SER A 65 -13.32 6.30 2.04
CA SER A 65 -13.50 6.81 3.40
C SER A 65 -14.98 6.76 3.84
N ASP A 66 -15.67 5.65 3.63
CA ASP A 66 -17.03 5.47 4.17
C ASP A 66 -16.95 4.74 5.52
N GLY A 67 -17.68 5.22 6.53
CA GLY A 67 -17.65 4.65 7.89
C GLY A 67 -16.40 4.99 8.75
N VAL A 68 -15.60 5.99 8.35
CA VAL A 68 -14.37 6.38 9.08
C VAL A 68 -14.68 6.90 10.49
N ALA A 69 -15.78 7.66 10.66
CA ALA A 69 -16.16 8.21 11.96
C ALA A 69 -16.41 7.11 13.01
N ASP A 70 -17.18 6.08 12.67
CA ASP A 70 -17.47 4.97 13.57
C ASP A 70 -16.21 4.16 13.92
N CYS A 71 -15.29 3.99 12.95
CA CYS A 71 -14.03 3.30 13.18
C CYS A 71 -13.12 4.09 14.14
N VAL A 72 -13.02 5.42 13.95
CA VAL A 72 -12.24 6.31 14.81
C VAL A 72 -12.83 6.34 16.23
N ASP A 73 -14.15 6.47 16.36
CA ASP A 73 -14.81 6.45 17.67
C ASP A 73 -14.64 5.10 18.38
N LEU A 74 -14.61 3.99 17.64
CA LEU A 74 -14.31 2.68 18.20
C LEU A 74 -12.84 2.57 18.64
N ALA A 75 -11.89 3.07 17.84
CA ALA A 75 -10.47 3.09 18.18
C ALA A 75 -10.21 3.83 19.50
N VAL A 76 -10.71 5.06 19.63
CA VAL A 76 -10.58 5.87 20.86
C VAL A 76 -11.20 5.16 22.08
N ARG A 77 -12.31 4.46 21.89
CA ARG A 77 -12.92 3.67 22.98
C ARG A 77 -12.06 2.46 23.36
N LEU A 78 -11.45 1.78 22.41
CA LEU A 78 -10.53 0.66 22.67
C LEU A 78 -9.29 1.12 23.42
N GLU A 79 -8.67 2.23 23.00
CA GLU A 79 -7.54 2.84 23.69
C GLU A 79 -7.86 3.14 25.15
N LYS A 80 -8.98 3.81 25.41
CA LYS A 80 -9.42 4.14 26.77
C LYS A 80 -9.79 2.92 27.60
N ALA A 81 -10.44 1.93 27.00
CA ALA A 81 -10.91 0.74 27.71
C ALA A 81 -9.76 -0.20 28.11
N TYR A 82 -8.73 -0.30 27.26
CA TYR A 82 -7.63 -1.25 27.43
C TYR A 82 -6.29 -0.60 27.75
N GLY A 83 -6.20 0.72 27.78
CA GLY A 83 -4.95 1.46 28.02
C GLY A 83 -3.94 1.29 26.90
N LEU A 84 -4.39 1.24 25.65
CA LEU A 84 -3.50 1.11 24.48
C LEU A 84 -2.94 2.49 24.11
N ASP A 85 -1.68 2.52 23.66
CA ASP A 85 -1.07 3.73 23.10
C ASP A 85 -1.78 4.18 21.81
N GLU A 86 -2.18 3.21 20.99
CA GLU A 86 -2.87 3.44 19.73
C GLU A 86 -3.70 2.21 19.34
N ALA A 87 -4.90 2.44 18.79
CA ALA A 87 -5.73 1.41 18.18
C ALA A 87 -6.10 1.78 16.73
N VAL A 88 -5.89 0.83 15.81
CA VAL A 88 -6.29 0.99 14.41
C VAL A 88 -7.49 0.09 14.12
N VAL A 89 -8.62 0.70 13.77
CA VAL A 89 -9.85 0.00 13.38
C VAL A 89 -10.07 0.17 11.89
N VAL A 90 -10.30 -0.95 11.19
CA VAL A 90 -10.63 -0.95 9.76
C VAL A 90 -12.09 -1.36 9.55
N PRO A 91 -12.76 -0.82 8.52
CA PRO A 91 -14.08 -1.30 8.13
C PRO A 91 -14.08 -2.81 7.86
N SER A 92 -15.14 -3.49 8.30
CA SER A 92 -15.30 -4.92 8.01
C SER A 92 -15.45 -5.13 6.51
N PRO A 93 -14.70 -6.07 5.89
CA PRO A 93 -14.93 -6.45 4.50
C PRO A 93 -16.33 -7.08 4.33
N GLU A 94 -16.88 -7.00 3.12
CA GLU A 94 -18.16 -7.64 2.76
C GLU A 94 -18.11 -9.16 2.97
N SER A 95 -16.99 -9.79 2.56
CA SER A 95 -16.74 -11.20 2.84
C SER A 95 -16.12 -11.37 4.22
N LYS A 96 -16.79 -12.16 5.07
CA LYS A 96 -16.36 -12.44 6.45
C LYS A 96 -15.41 -13.64 6.56
N ASP A 97 -14.84 -14.10 5.45
CA ASP A 97 -13.83 -15.15 5.49
C ASP A 97 -12.51 -14.64 6.09
N ALA A 98 -11.74 -15.55 6.68
CA ALA A 98 -10.52 -15.20 7.40
C ALA A 98 -9.42 -14.58 6.50
N ALA A 99 -9.41 -14.86 5.20
CA ALA A 99 -8.42 -14.29 4.28
C ALA A 99 -8.78 -12.83 3.94
N SER A 100 -10.06 -12.53 3.71
CA SER A 100 -10.56 -11.17 3.49
C SER A 100 -10.33 -10.28 4.71
N ILE A 101 -10.61 -10.79 5.91
CA ILE A 101 -10.35 -10.06 7.17
C ILE A 101 -8.84 -9.80 7.34
N ALA A 102 -8.01 -10.84 7.16
CA ALA A 102 -6.55 -10.68 7.27
C ALA A 102 -5.99 -9.68 6.24
N LYS A 103 -6.58 -9.60 5.04
CA LYS A 103 -6.20 -8.62 4.02
C LYS A 103 -6.55 -7.19 4.42
N ALA A 104 -7.76 -6.97 4.94
CA ALA A 104 -8.20 -5.64 5.38
C ALA A 104 -7.32 -5.12 6.53
N VAL A 105 -7.12 -5.93 7.58
CA VAL A 105 -6.26 -5.58 8.72
C VAL A 105 -4.80 -5.47 8.31
N GLY A 106 -4.32 -6.40 7.46
CA GLY A 106 -2.95 -6.40 6.97
C GLY A 106 -2.60 -5.10 6.24
N LEU A 107 -3.47 -4.60 5.38
CA LEU A 107 -3.22 -3.35 4.65
C LEU A 107 -2.96 -2.18 5.60
N ALA A 108 -3.83 -1.99 6.61
CA ALA A 108 -3.66 -0.96 7.62
C ALA A 108 -2.41 -1.17 8.47
N LEU A 109 -2.11 -2.41 8.84
CA LEU A 109 -0.86 -2.73 9.55
C LEU A 109 0.38 -2.38 8.73
N GLY A 110 0.37 -2.64 7.42
CA GLY A 110 1.50 -2.30 6.55
C GLY A 110 1.77 -0.80 6.51
N GLN A 111 0.71 0.00 6.46
CA GLN A 111 0.81 1.45 6.57
C GLN A 111 1.31 1.89 7.94
N PHE A 112 0.73 1.36 9.01
CA PHE A 112 1.17 1.63 10.38
C PHE A 112 2.67 1.34 10.55
N LEU A 113 3.14 0.16 10.12
CA LEU A 113 4.56 -0.18 10.17
C LEU A 113 5.46 0.77 9.37
N THR A 114 4.96 1.29 8.25
CA THR A 114 5.69 2.26 7.41
C THR A 114 5.96 3.56 8.16
N GLU A 115 4.96 4.02 8.91
CA GLU A 115 4.99 5.26 9.68
C GLU A 115 5.77 5.08 11.01
N THR A 116 5.57 3.93 11.66
CA THR A 116 6.12 3.64 13.01
C THR A 116 7.59 3.21 13.00
N ILE A 117 8.05 2.47 11.99
CA ILE A 117 9.44 1.98 11.95
C ILE A 117 10.40 3.15 11.66
N THR A 118 11.32 3.42 12.59
CA THR A 118 12.41 4.40 12.44
C THR A 118 13.77 3.73 12.32
N ASN A 119 14.82 4.52 12.06
CA ASN A 119 16.21 4.03 12.05
C ASN A 119 16.58 3.40 13.40
N ASP A 120 17.57 2.49 13.35
CA ASP A 120 18.17 1.82 14.51
C ASP A 120 17.20 0.93 15.34
N MET A 121 15.96 0.71 14.86
CA MET A 121 14.99 -0.17 15.54
C MET A 121 15.32 -1.65 15.38
N THR A 122 15.08 -2.43 16.44
CA THR A 122 15.05 -3.89 16.38
C THR A 122 13.60 -4.36 16.37
N ILE A 123 13.21 -5.06 15.30
CA ILE A 123 11.84 -5.48 15.03
C ILE A 123 11.76 -7.00 15.23
N GLY A 124 10.94 -7.42 16.19
CA GLY A 124 10.57 -8.82 16.36
C GLY A 124 9.38 -9.18 15.47
N VAL A 125 9.52 -10.25 14.67
CA VAL A 125 8.49 -10.69 13.73
C VAL A 125 8.03 -12.11 14.06
N GLY A 126 6.71 -12.29 14.16
CA GLY A 126 6.07 -13.61 14.18
C GLY A 126 5.58 -14.02 12.78
N TRP A 127 5.05 -15.24 12.64
CA TRP A 127 4.43 -15.69 11.39
C TRP A 127 2.90 -15.66 11.48
N GLY A 128 2.23 -15.48 10.34
CA GLY A 128 0.78 -15.53 10.27
C GLY A 128 0.22 -14.86 9.01
N ARG A 129 -1.03 -15.19 8.67
CA ARG A 129 -1.71 -14.68 7.47
C ARG A 129 -1.79 -13.15 7.45
N THR A 130 -2.04 -12.53 8.60
CA THR A 130 -2.10 -11.06 8.72
C THR A 130 -0.72 -10.42 8.51
N MET A 131 0.36 -11.05 8.99
CA MET A 131 1.73 -10.57 8.78
C MET A 131 2.12 -10.66 7.30
N THR A 132 1.77 -11.76 6.63
CA THR A 132 1.99 -11.87 5.19
C THR A 132 1.16 -10.85 4.42
N ALA A 133 -0.11 -10.64 4.83
CA ALA A 133 -0.98 -9.66 4.18
C ALA A 133 -0.49 -8.22 4.36
N SER A 134 0.20 -7.89 5.45
CA SER A 134 0.69 -6.53 5.69
C SER A 134 1.77 -6.07 4.73
N LEU A 135 2.51 -7.00 4.13
CA LEU A 135 3.49 -6.70 3.10
C LEU A 135 2.89 -5.97 1.89
N ALA A 136 1.58 -6.13 1.63
CA ALA A 136 0.90 -5.40 0.56
C ALA A 136 0.84 -3.88 0.85
N GLY A 137 0.61 -3.51 2.11
CA GLY A 137 0.56 -2.12 2.59
C GLY A 137 1.91 -1.53 2.97
N PHE A 138 2.90 -2.38 3.25
CA PHE A 138 4.19 -1.95 3.80
C PHE A 138 5.08 -1.28 2.75
N ARG A 139 5.49 -0.04 3.00
CA ARG A 139 6.35 0.78 2.14
C ARG A 139 7.48 1.38 2.96
N PRO A 140 8.45 0.57 3.41
CA PRO A 140 9.52 1.08 4.24
C PRO A 140 10.26 2.19 3.48
N PRO A 141 10.43 3.37 4.08
CA PRO A 141 11.48 4.29 3.64
C PRO A 141 12.81 3.56 3.72
N ASN A 142 13.83 4.07 3.04
CA ASN A 142 15.18 3.54 3.23
C ASN A 142 15.61 3.83 4.67
N ARG A 143 15.38 2.88 5.59
CA ARG A 143 15.69 3.00 7.02
C ARG A 143 17.05 2.38 7.29
N GLU A 144 17.88 3.10 8.03
CA GLU A 144 19.24 2.68 8.34
C GLU A 144 19.28 1.87 9.64
N ASN A 145 20.18 0.88 9.68
CA ASN A 145 20.50 0.09 10.87
C ASN A 145 19.31 -0.66 11.53
N CYS A 146 18.20 -0.88 10.82
CA CYS A 146 17.12 -1.69 11.35
C CYS A 146 17.53 -3.18 11.41
N LYS A 147 17.19 -3.84 12.51
CA LYS A 147 17.39 -5.28 12.70
C LYS A 147 16.05 -5.98 12.70
N VAL A 148 15.93 -7.11 12.01
CA VAL A 148 14.72 -7.94 12.02
C VAL A 148 15.07 -9.29 12.65
N VAL A 149 14.34 -9.69 13.68
CA VAL A 149 14.55 -10.94 14.41
C VAL A 149 13.27 -11.78 14.42
N SER A 150 13.39 -13.09 14.24
CA SER A 150 12.25 -13.99 14.42
C SER A 150 11.99 -14.17 15.91
N LEU A 151 10.74 -13.95 16.33
CA LEU A 151 10.32 -14.23 17.72
C LEU A 151 9.92 -15.69 17.94
N LEU A 152 9.95 -16.49 16.88
CA LEU A 152 9.54 -17.89 16.88
C LEU A 152 10.74 -18.75 16.49
N GLY A 153 10.97 -19.81 17.26
CA GLY A 153 11.97 -20.83 16.95
C GLY A 153 11.49 -21.71 15.81
N GLY A 154 12.42 -22.07 14.92
CA GLY A 154 12.26 -23.08 13.88
C GLY A 154 13.19 -24.25 14.14
#